data_AF-A0A914V8U9-F1
#
_entry.id   AF-A0A914V8U9-F1
#
_cell.length_a   1.000
_cell.length_b   1.000
_cell.length_c   1.000
_cell.angle_alpha   90.00
_cell.angle_beta   90.00
_cell.angle_gamma   90.00
#
_symmetry.space_group_name_H-M   'P 1'
#
loop_
_entity.id
_entity.type
_entity.pdbx_description
1 polymer ?
#
loop_
_entity_poly.entity_id
_entity_poly.type
_entity_poly.pdbx_seq_one_letter_code
_entity_poly.pdbx_strand_id
1 'polypeptide(L)'
;VLKGFPDCLQADICLHLNRNLLNNCAAFSASSPGCLRALSMRFRTTHAPPGDTLVHRGDVLSGLHFIARGSVEILKDDMVMAILGKDDIFGENPLLYDN
;
A
#
# COMPACT_ATOMS: atom_id res chain seq x y z
N VAL A 1 -5.04 -20.00 3.26
CA VAL A 1 -5.19 -20.46 1.85
C VAL A 1 -3.93 -20.19 1.03
N LEU A 2 -3.45 -18.93 0.94
CA LEU A 2 -2.29 -18.59 0.09
C LEU A 2 -1.00 -19.37 0.41
N LYS A 3 -0.68 -19.56 1.70
CA LYS A 3 0.50 -20.32 2.18
C LYS A 3 0.49 -21.83 1.83
N GLY A 4 -0.61 -22.35 1.28
CA GLY A 4 -0.72 -23.75 0.87
C GLY A 4 -0.28 -24.01 -0.58
N PHE A 5 0.04 -22.97 -1.35
CA PHE A 5 0.46 -23.09 -2.74
C PHE A 5 1.98 -23.00 -2.88
N PRO A 6 2.59 -23.54 -3.96
CA PRO A 6 4.00 -23.31 -4.28
C PRO A 6 4.34 -21.83 -4.44
N ASP A 7 5.58 -21.44 -4.12
CA ASP A 7 6.03 -20.04 -4.12
C ASP A 7 5.82 -19.33 -5.47
N CYS A 8 6.03 -20.05 -6.58
CA CYS A 8 5.76 -19.52 -7.91
C CYS A 8 4.29 -19.11 -8.05
N LEU A 9 3.37 -19.99 -7.66
CA LEU A 9 1.93 -19.73 -7.79
C LEU A 9 1.45 -18.65 -6.81
N GLN A 10 2.00 -18.61 -5.59
CA GLN A 10 1.75 -17.51 -4.65
C GLN A 10 2.13 -16.16 -5.27
N ALA A 11 3.28 -16.08 -5.92
CA ALA A 11 3.75 -14.85 -6.54
C ALA A 11 2.87 -14.39 -7.72
N ASP A 12 2.36 -15.32 -8.52
CA ASP A 12 1.44 -14.99 -9.62
C ASP A 12 0.07 -14.51 -9.08
N ILE A 13 -0.43 -15.14 -8.02
CA ILE A 13 -1.67 -14.70 -7.34
C ILE A 13 -1.48 -13.31 -6.72
N CYS A 14 -0.39 -13.10 -5.97
CA CYS A 14 -0.08 -11.79 -5.37
C CYS A 14 0.08 -10.71 -6.44
N LEU A 15 0.73 -11.02 -7.56
CA LEU A 15 0.85 -10.09 -8.68
C LEU A 15 -0.54 -9.73 -9.24
N HIS A 16 -1.42 -10.71 -9.42
CA HIS A 16 -2.77 -10.47 -9.91
C HIS A 16 -3.62 -9.64 -8.94
N LEU A 17 -3.53 -9.89 -7.64
CA LEU A 17 -4.26 -9.15 -6.60
C LEU A 17 -3.80 -7.69 -6.52
N ASN A 18 -2.50 -7.44 -6.64
CA ASN A 18 -1.91 -6.11 -6.57
C ASN A 18 -1.84 -5.40 -7.94
N ARG A 19 -2.33 -6.02 -9.03
CA ARG A 19 -2.15 -5.51 -10.40
C ARG A 19 -2.64 -4.08 -10.60
N ASN A 20 -3.75 -3.70 -9.98
CA ASN A 20 -4.33 -2.37 -10.15
C ASN A 20 -3.40 -1.32 -9.55
N LEU A 21 -2.88 -1.57 -8.36
CA LEU A 21 -1.91 -0.71 -7.69
C LEU A 21 -0.60 -0.64 -8.49
N LEU A 22 -0.07 -1.79 -8.90
CA LEU A 22 1.21 -1.86 -9.61
C LEU A 22 1.16 -1.21 -11.01
N ASN A 23 0.03 -1.29 -11.71
CA ASN A 23 -0.13 -0.72 -13.05
C ASN A 23 -0.52 0.77 -13.02
N ASN A 24 -1.28 1.21 -12.02
CA ASN A 24 -1.80 2.59 -11.99
C ASN A 24 -0.86 3.55 -11.26
N CYS A 25 0.00 3.05 -10.35
CA CYS A 25 0.91 3.91 -9.62
C CYS A 25 2.15 4.22 -10.46
N ALA A 26 2.38 5.51 -10.73
CA ALA A 26 3.52 6.00 -11.50
C ALA A 26 4.88 5.54 -10.94
N ALA A 27 4.98 5.32 -9.62
CA ALA A 27 6.19 4.85 -8.96
C ALA A 27 6.68 3.48 -9.46
N PHE A 28 5.79 2.64 -10.01
CA PHE A 28 6.15 1.31 -10.51
C PHE A 28 6.24 1.22 -12.03
N SER A 29 5.98 2.31 -12.76
CA SER A 29 5.89 2.32 -14.23
C SER A 29 7.15 1.83 -14.96
N ALA A 30 8.33 2.03 -14.37
CA ALA A 30 9.62 1.59 -14.92
C ALA A 30 10.11 0.22 -14.37
N SER A 31 9.30 -0.46 -13.55
CA SER A 31 9.70 -1.72 -12.91
C SER A 31 9.64 -2.89 -13.89
N SER A 32 10.65 -3.75 -13.87
CA SER A 32 10.64 -5.00 -14.64
C SER A 32 9.58 -5.99 -14.10
N PRO A 33 9.11 -6.96 -14.91
CA PRO A 33 8.16 -7.98 -14.45
C PRO A 33 8.66 -8.76 -13.22
N GLY A 34 9.97 -9.04 -13.16
CA GLY A 34 10.59 -9.69 -11.99
C GLY A 34 10.56 -8.81 -10.74
N CYS A 35 10.78 -7.50 -10.89
CA CYS A 35 10.65 -6.54 -9.80
C CYS A 35 9.20 -6.46 -9.29
N LEU A 36 8.23 -6.33 -10.21
CA LEU A 36 6.80 -6.30 -9.86
C LEU A 36 6.35 -7.56 -9.13
N ARG A 37 6.84 -8.73 -9.54
CA ARG A 37 6.58 -10.02 -8.88
C ARG A 37 7.21 -10.08 -7.48
N ALA A 38 8.41 -9.55 -7.30
CA ALA A 38 9.05 -9.48 -5.99
C ALA A 38 8.32 -8.51 -5.05
N LEU A 39 7.92 -7.35 -5.57
CA LEU A 39 7.14 -6.34 -4.82
C LEU A 39 5.75 -6.88 -4.45
N SER A 40 5.05 -7.56 -5.36
CA SER A 40 3.71 -8.11 -5.11
C SER A 40 3.68 -9.05 -3.91
N MET A 41 4.77 -9.80 -3.69
CA MET A 41 4.93 -10.71 -2.55
C MET A 41 5.22 -10.00 -1.22
N ARG A 42 5.55 -8.69 -1.24
CA ARG A 42 5.85 -7.88 -0.05
C ARG A 42 4.68 -7.01 0.39
N PHE A 43 3.73 -6.74 -0.51
CA PHE A 43 2.51 -6.01 -0.16
C PHE A 43 1.72 -6.77 0.90
N ARG A 44 1.24 -6.02 1.89
CA ARG A 44 0.27 -6.48 2.88
C ARG A 44 -1.03 -5.72 2.66
N THR A 45 -2.13 -6.44 2.53
CA THR A 45 -3.46 -5.85 2.44
C THR A 45 -4.04 -5.72 3.83
N THR A 46 -4.37 -4.49 4.22
CA THR A 46 -5.06 -4.18 5.46
C THR A 46 -6.48 -3.74 5.15
N HIS A 47 -7.44 -4.25 5.92
CA HIS A 47 -8.84 -3.83 5.84
C HIS A 47 -9.19 -3.08 7.11
N ALA A 48 -9.78 -1.89 6.96
CA ALA A 48 -10.25 -1.09 8.08
C ALA A 48 -11.72 -0.71 7.88
N PRO A 49 -12.56 -0.80 8.93
CA PRO A 49 -13.93 -0.32 8.87
C PRO A 49 -14.00 1.22 8.91
N PRO A 50 -15.14 1.82 8.52
CA PRO A 50 -15.35 3.26 8.67
C PRO A 50 -15.21 3.71 10.12
N GLY A 51 -14.53 4.83 10.34
CA GLY A 51 -14.27 5.40 11.67
C GLY A 51 -13.04 4.83 12.38
N ASP A 52 -12.38 3.81 11.82
CA ASP A 52 -11.16 3.25 12.40
C ASP A 52 -9.94 4.13 12.08
N THR A 53 -9.09 4.37 13.08
CA THR A 53 -7.89 5.19 12.92
C THR A 53 -6.72 4.32 12.50
N LEU A 54 -6.27 4.49 11.25
CA LEU A 54 -5.16 3.70 10.69
C LEU A 54 -3.80 4.02 11.32
N VAL A 55 -3.57 5.30 11.64
CA VAL A 55 -2.30 5.82 12.17
C VAL A 55 -2.61 6.96 13.14
N HIS A 56 -1.98 6.94 14.31
CA HIS A 56 -2.07 8.01 15.29
C HIS A 56 -0.86 8.96 15.19
N ARG A 57 -1.06 10.20 15.64
CA ARG A 57 0.04 11.15 15.77
C ARG A 57 1.08 10.61 16.75
N GLY A 58 2.33 10.49 16.29
CA GLY A 58 3.44 9.95 17.07
C GLY A 58 3.76 8.49 16.76
N ASP A 59 2.94 7.81 15.96
CA ASP A 59 3.26 6.48 15.46
C ASP A 59 4.46 6.51 14.52
N VAL A 60 5.33 5.51 14.64
CA VAL A 60 6.44 5.31 13.70
C VAL A 60 5.87 4.72 12.41
N LEU A 61 5.95 5.50 11.33
CA LEU A 61 5.55 5.05 10.00
C LEU A 61 6.61 4.11 9.42
N SER A 62 6.36 2.81 9.46
CA SER A 62 7.31 1.80 8.96
C SER A 62 7.11 1.45 7.48
N GLY A 63 6.40 2.27 6.70
CA GLY A 63 6.18 2.00 5.29
C GLY A 63 5.16 2.92 4.61
N LEU A 64 5.04 2.70 3.30
CA LEU A 64 4.15 3.42 2.40
C LEU A 64 2.82 2.67 2.26
N HIS A 65 1.71 3.40 2.30
CA HIS A 65 0.36 2.85 2.19
C HIS A 65 -0.33 3.35 0.94
N PHE A 66 -1.03 2.46 0.26
CA PHE A 66 -1.74 2.73 -0.99
C PHE A 66 -3.22 2.41 -0.80
N ILE A 67 -4.10 3.35 -1.17
CA ILE A 67 -5.53 3.17 -1.01
C ILE A 67 -6.08 2.42 -2.21
N ALA A 68 -6.33 1.12 -2.03
CA ALA A 68 -6.89 0.27 -3.08
C ALA A 68 -8.40 0.54 -3.30
N ARG A 69 -9.15 0.90 -2.25
CA ARG A 69 -10.59 1.17 -2.26
C ARG A 69 -11.01 1.91 -1.00
N GLY A 70 -12.01 2.77 -1.12
CA GLY A 70 -12.56 3.56 -0.03
C GLY A 70 -11.95 4.95 0.03
N SER A 71 -12.11 5.61 1.17
CA SER A 71 -11.58 6.94 1.46
C SER A 71 -11.00 6.98 2.87
N VAL A 72 -9.95 7.78 3.06
CA VAL A 72 -9.27 7.99 4.34
C VAL A 72 -9.22 9.48 4.60
N GLU A 73 -9.59 9.89 5.81
CA GLU A 73 -9.51 11.28 6.24
C GLU A 73 -8.21 11.50 7.01
N ILE A 74 -7.49 12.57 6.68
CA ILE A 74 -6.32 13.02 7.43
C ILE A 74 -6.77 14.10 8.40
N LEU A 75 -6.70 13.80 9.70
CA LEU A 75 -7.14 14.68 10.76
C LEU A 75 -5.95 15.36 11.45
N LYS A 76 -6.13 16.64 11.80
CA LYS A 76 -5.24 17.38 12.70
C LYS A 76 -6.09 18.20 13.66
N ASP A 77 -5.96 17.97 14.95
CA ASP A 77 -6.71 18.68 16.00
C ASP A 77 -8.24 18.65 15.73
N ASP A 78 -8.77 17.45 15.40
CA ASP A 78 -10.16 17.17 15.00
C ASP A 78 -10.64 17.88 13.71
N MET A 79 -9.74 18.53 12.98
CA MET A 79 -10.02 19.15 11.69
C MET A 79 -9.57 18.26 10.54
N VAL A 80 -10.45 18.04 9.55
CA VAL A 80 -10.12 17.34 8.31
C VAL A 80 -9.20 18.21 7.46
N MET A 81 -7.96 17.77 7.28
CA MET A 81 -6.94 18.45 6.49
C MET A 81 -6.96 18.00 5.03
N ALA A 82 -7.24 16.71 4.80
CA ALA A 82 -7.31 16.11 3.48
C ALA A 82 -8.20 14.86 3.49
N ILE A 83 -8.73 14.53 2.32
CA ILE A 83 -9.42 13.26 2.08
C ILE A 83 -8.67 12.57 0.96
N LEU A 84 -8.18 11.37 1.23
CA LEU A 84 -7.48 10.51 0.29
C LEU A 84 -8.44 9.43 -0.21
N GLY A 85 -8.41 9.16 -1.50
CA GLY A 85 -9.26 8.20 -2.18
C GLY A 85 -8.48 7.09 -2.89
N LYS A 86 -9.16 6.37 -3.77
CA LYS A 86 -8.56 5.30 -4.57
C LYS A 86 -7.32 5.83 -5.33
N ASP A 87 -6.24 5.06 -5.28
CA ASP A 87 -4.92 5.35 -5.88
C ASP A 87 -4.09 6.44 -5.17
N ASP A 88 -4.61 7.08 -4.13
CA ASP A 88 -3.80 7.97 -3.29
C ASP A 88 -2.87 7.17 -2.36
N ILE A 89 -1.79 7.84 -1.97
CA ILE A 89 -0.67 7.26 -1.22
C ILE A 89 -0.40 8.12 0.00
N PHE A 90 -0.17 7.47 1.15
CA PHE A 90 0.25 8.15 2.37
C PHE A 90 1.33 7.36 3.10
N GLY A 91 2.01 8.03 4.02
CA GLY A 91 3.16 7.50 4.74
C GLY A 91 4.46 8.15 4.29
N GLU A 92 5.58 7.58 4.73
CA GLU A 92 6.90 8.10 4.40
C GLU A 92 7.56 7.24 3.32
N ASN A 93 8.26 7.88 2.39
CA ASN A 93 9.09 7.18 1.43
C ASN A 93 10.43 6.84 2.10
N PRO A 94 10.69 5.56 2.41
CA PRO A 94 11.93 5.16 3.08
C PRO A 94 13.18 5.43 2.23
N LEU A 95 13.04 5.66 0.92
CA LEU A 95 14.16 5.97 0.04
C LEU A 95 14.62 7.44 0.12
N LEU A 96 13.90 8.31 0.82
CA LEU A 96 14.27 9.73 0.97
C LEU A 96 15.23 9.97 2.14
N TYR A 97 15.43 8.97 3.00
CA TYR A 97 16.33 9.05 4.13
C TYR A 97 17.53 8.14 3.86
N ASP A 98 18.65 8.76 3.47
CA ASP A 98 19.94 8.08 3.46
C ASP A 98 20.31 7.73 4.91
N ASN A 99 20.68 6.46 5.15
CA ASN A 99 21.42 6.11 6.37
C ASN A 99 22.90 6.46 6.18
#